data_AF-A0A954P2N6-F1
#
_entry.id   AF-A0A954P2N6-F1
#
_cell.length_a   1.000
_cell.length_b   1.000
_cell.length_c   1.000
_cell.angle_alpha   90.00
_cell.angle_beta   90.00
_cell.angle_gamma   90.00
#
_symmetry.space_group_name_H-M   'P 1'
#
loop_
_entity.id
_entity.type
_entity.pdbx_description
1 polymer ?
#
loop_
_entity_poly.entity_id
_entity_poly.type
_entity_poly.pdbx_seq_one_letter_code
_entity_poly.pdbx_strand_id
1 'polypeptide(L)'
;MNQLMNRFLGTAGLALLAFSVTHSTADAQVRRPWYRPGAAYVGVGLGGYSPVSAVGDARRGMADVIRSGGQAAVDYTGAMINYEEAKSRYIDNELKWTETYIERQKIGRAYRRELYDEKYASIRHHLENKESGAPPRLGPGQLDPSSGNLEWPDALMADEYLTMRRELEELFALRASTSGSHRYSRDIKEKADEFKATLQADIQDIPAYQYIAAKNFLESLAYEGRFPPSS
;
A
#
# COMPACT_ATOMS: atom_id res chain seq x y z
N MET A 1 -5.28 -47.29 -12.24
CA MET A 1 -4.17 -47.95 -12.97
C MET A 1 -3.93 -47.12 -14.22
N ASN A 2 -2.70 -46.62 -14.40
CA ASN A 2 -2.15 -45.86 -15.55
C ASN A 2 -2.58 -44.39 -15.71
N GLN A 3 -1.74 -43.37 -15.85
CA GLN A 3 -0.28 -43.11 -15.74
C GLN A 3 -0.16 -41.59 -15.48
N LEU A 4 0.61 -41.11 -14.49
CA LEU A 4 2.01 -40.68 -14.55
C LEU A 4 2.39 -39.71 -15.69
N MET A 5 2.94 -38.57 -15.25
CA MET A 5 4.05 -37.81 -15.85
C MET A 5 3.86 -37.20 -17.25
N ASN A 6 3.83 -35.87 -17.29
CA ASN A 6 4.65 -35.16 -18.28
C ASN A 6 5.15 -33.82 -17.73
N ARG A 7 6.33 -33.85 -17.12
CA ARG A 7 7.26 -32.72 -17.06
C ARG A 7 8.21 -32.92 -18.25
N PHE A 8 8.36 -31.92 -19.11
CA PHE A 8 9.63 -31.37 -19.60
C PHE A 8 9.43 -30.49 -20.85
N LEU A 9 10.31 -29.49 -20.93
CA LEU A 9 10.73 -28.71 -22.11
C LEU A 9 9.93 -27.46 -22.47
N GLY A 10 10.56 -26.32 -22.16
CA GLY A 10 10.19 -24.99 -22.62
C GLY A 10 11.29 -23.97 -22.29
N THR A 11 12.51 -24.23 -22.74
CA THR A 11 13.59 -23.25 -22.83
C THR A 11 13.24 -22.19 -23.86
N ALA A 12 12.95 -20.97 -23.42
CA ALA A 12 13.00 -19.73 -24.18
C ALA A 12 13.04 -18.63 -23.11
N GLY A 13 13.97 -17.70 -23.06
CA GLY A 13 14.81 -17.10 -24.06
C GLY A 13 15.25 -15.79 -23.41
N LEU A 14 16.55 -15.58 -23.32
CA LEU A 14 17.14 -14.32 -22.87
C LEU A 14 16.56 -13.14 -23.66
N ALA A 15 16.06 -12.12 -22.96
CA ALA A 15 15.97 -10.77 -23.48
C ALA A 15 16.34 -9.78 -22.37
N LEU A 16 17.64 -9.65 -22.14
CA LEU A 16 18.24 -8.51 -21.45
C LEU A 16 17.96 -7.26 -22.30
N LEU A 17 16.95 -6.48 -21.94
CA LEU A 17 16.74 -5.14 -22.46
C LEU A 17 17.81 -4.22 -21.86
N ALA A 18 18.92 -4.11 -22.56
CA ALA A 18 19.94 -3.08 -22.30
C ALA A 18 19.35 -1.71 -22.64
N PHE A 19 18.98 -0.95 -21.61
CA PHE A 19 18.63 0.47 -21.74
C PHE A 19 19.93 1.24 -22.02
N SER A 20 20.22 1.51 -23.29
CA SER A 20 21.31 2.41 -23.67
C SER A 20 20.85 3.85 -23.44
N VAL A 21 21.25 4.42 -22.31
CA VAL A 21 21.12 5.87 -22.06
C VAL A 21 22.18 6.57 -22.90
N THR A 22 21.79 7.01 -24.09
CA THR A 22 22.58 7.97 -24.86
C THR A 22 22.49 9.32 -24.16
N HIS A 23 23.54 9.65 -23.40
CA HIS A 23 23.72 10.99 -22.86
C HIS A 23 24.13 11.90 -24.02
N SER A 24 23.19 12.68 -24.57
CA SER A 24 23.54 13.83 -25.39
C SER A 24 24.06 14.94 -24.48
N THR A 25 25.38 15.07 -24.35
CA THR A 25 26.00 16.26 -23.75
C THR A 25 25.91 17.40 -24.76
N ALA A 26 24.80 18.14 -24.72
CA ALA A 26 24.70 19.42 -25.39
C ALA A 26 25.47 20.46 -24.55
N ASP A 27 26.75 20.61 -24.84
CA ASP A 27 27.55 21.75 -24.42
C ASP A 27 26.98 23.03 -25.07
N ALA A 28 26.20 23.79 -24.31
CA ALA A 28 25.86 25.17 -24.64
C ALA A 28 26.65 26.10 -23.70
N GLN A 29 27.95 26.23 -23.95
CA GLN A 29 28.76 27.30 -23.38
C GLN A 29 28.24 28.65 -23.89
N VAL A 30 27.46 29.34 -23.05
CA VAL A 30 27.05 30.73 -23.27
C VAL A 30 28.28 31.63 -23.16
N ARG A 31 29.01 31.78 -24.27
CA ARG A 31 29.98 32.87 -24.42
C ARG A 31 29.23 34.17 -24.65
N ARG A 32 29.11 34.96 -23.57
CA ARG A 32 28.67 36.36 -23.63
C ARG A 32 29.64 37.17 -24.50
N PRO A 33 29.20 37.79 -25.62
CA PRO A 33 30.03 38.74 -26.34
C PRO A 33 30.09 40.03 -25.52
N TRP A 34 31.29 40.38 -25.08
CA TRP A 34 31.59 41.68 -24.50
C TRP A 34 31.24 42.78 -25.51
N TYR A 35 30.45 43.74 -25.04
CA TYR A 35 30.14 44.99 -25.71
C TYR A 35 31.44 45.71 -26.08
N ARG A 36 31.79 45.74 -27.36
CA ARG A 36 32.84 46.61 -27.91
C ARG A 36 32.12 47.81 -28.52
N PRO A 37 32.35 49.05 -28.04
CA PRO A 37 31.76 50.23 -28.67
C PRO A 37 32.39 50.36 -30.06
N GLY A 38 31.59 50.07 -31.09
CA GLY A 38 31.97 50.32 -32.47
C GLY A 38 32.13 51.83 -32.63
N ALA A 39 33.36 52.25 -32.91
CA ALA A 39 33.68 53.59 -33.36
C ALA A 39 32.83 53.92 -34.59
N ALA A 40 31.80 54.73 -34.38
CA ALA A 40 31.11 55.40 -35.47
C ALA A 40 32.12 56.36 -36.10
N TYR A 41 32.64 55.99 -37.25
CA TYR A 41 33.26 56.94 -38.16
C TYR A 41 32.19 57.97 -38.55
N VAL A 42 32.19 59.11 -37.86
CA VAL A 42 31.56 60.33 -38.36
C VAL A 42 32.46 60.82 -39.49
N GLY A 43 32.26 60.25 -40.67
CA GLY A 43 32.79 60.81 -41.91
C GLY A 43 32.00 62.07 -42.23
N VAL A 44 32.46 63.22 -41.74
CA VAL A 44 32.07 64.52 -42.28
C VAL A 44 32.68 64.65 -43.66
N GLY A 45 31.96 64.14 -44.67
CA GLY A 45 32.25 64.37 -46.08
C GLY A 45 31.88 65.80 -46.44
N LEU A 46 32.83 66.71 -46.34
CA LEU A 46 32.79 68.02 -47.01
C LEU A 46 32.85 67.78 -48.53
N GLY A 47 31.70 67.84 -49.21
CA GLY A 47 31.66 67.70 -50.66
C GLY A 47 30.31 68.08 -51.28
N GLY A 48 30.27 69.26 -51.91
CA GLY A 48 29.37 69.55 -53.03
C GLY A 48 27.90 69.82 -52.71
N TYR A 49 27.57 71.09 -52.46
CA TYR A 49 26.19 71.57 -52.51
C TYR A 49 25.71 71.54 -53.97
N SER A 50 24.93 70.51 -54.35
CA SER A 50 24.14 70.51 -55.59
C SER A 50 22.65 70.54 -55.22
N PRO A 51 21.93 71.64 -55.53
CA PRO A 51 20.52 71.79 -55.16
C PRO A 51 19.57 70.80 -55.90
N VAL A 52 20.10 69.99 -56.82
CA VAL A 52 19.34 68.98 -57.57
C VAL A 52 19.27 67.62 -56.83
N SER A 53 20.20 67.32 -55.90
CA SER A 53 20.21 66.05 -55.13
C SER A 53 19.43 66.12 -53.81
N ALA A 54 19.31 67.30 -53.20
CA ALA A 54 18.63 67.47 -51.91
C ALA A 54 17.16 67.01 -51.94
N VAL A 55 16.47 67.22 -53.07
CA VAL A 55 15.07 66.79 -53.26
C VAL A 55 14.97 65.27 -53.43
N GLY A 56 15.92 64.64 -54.11
CA GLY A 56 15.97 63.19 -54.29
C GLY A 56 16.28 62.45 -52.98
N ASP A 57 17.22 62.98 -52.20
CA ASP A 57 17.61 62.42 -50.89
C ASP A 57 16.53 62.67 -49.83
N ALA A 58 15.89 63.83 -49.82
CA ALA A 58 14.73 64.09 -48.96
C ALA A 58 13.55 63.15 -49.27
N ARG A 59 13.28 62.87 -50.56
CA ARG A 59 12.23 61.92 -50.97
C ARG A 59 12.58 60.47 -50.59
N ARG A 60 13.84 60.06 -50.71
CA ARG A 60 14.31 58.75 -50.24
C ARG A 60 14.20 58.60 -48.73
N GLY A 61 14.65 59.60 -47.96
CA GLY A 61 14.49 59.63 -46.51
C GLY A 61 13.02 59.57 -46.08
N MET A 62 12.14 60.28 -46.77
CA MET A 62 10.70 60.22 -46.51
C MET A 62 10.09 58.85 -46.85
N ALA A 63 10.53 58.22 -47.95
CA ALA A 63 10.11 56.85 -48.29
C ALA A 63 10.62 55.81 -47.28
N ASP A 64 11.84 55.99 -46.74
CA ASP A 64 12.40 55.12 -45.71
C ASP A 64 11.69 55.28 -44.35
N VAL A 65 11.23 56.48 -44.01
CA VAL A 65 10.36 56.72 -42.84
C VAL A 65 8.99 56.05 -43.01
N ILE A 66 8.39 56.12 -44.20
CA ILE A 66 7.11 55.44 -44.48
C ILE A 66 7.30 53.92 -44.43
N ARG A 67 8.39 53.39 -45.01
CA ARG A 67 8.71 51.96 -44.98
C ARG A 67 9.00 51.48 -43.56
N SER A 68 9.77 52.24 -42.77
CA SER A 68 10.08 51.88 -41.39
C SER A 68 8.84 51.93 -40.50
N GLY A 69 7.93 52.88 -40.72
CA GLY A 69 6.62 52.91 -40.06
C GLY A 69 5.77 51.67 -40.38
N GLY A 70 5.75 51.23 -41.65
CA GLY A 70 5.07 50.00 -42.06
C GLY A 70 5.69 48.74 -41.47
N GLN A 71 7.03 48.64 -41.46
CA GLN A 71 7.73 47.52 -40.86
C GLN A 71 7.51 47.46 -39.34
N ALA A 72 7.54 48.60 -38.66
CA ALA A 72 7.26 48.67 -37.23
C ALA A 72 5.84 48.20 -36.88
N ALA A 73 4.85 48.47 -37.74
CA ALA A 73 3.49 47.96 -37.55
C ALA A 73 3.43 46.43 -37.71
N VAL A 74 4.12 45.85 -38.69
CA VAL A 74 4.22 44.40 -38.87
C VAL A 74 4.93 43.75 -37.69
N ASP A 75 6.08 44.29 -37.28
CA ASP A 75 6.86 43.79 -36.14
C ASP A 75 6.04 43.86 -34.85
N TYR A 76 5.26 44.93 -34.67
CA TYR A 76 4.34 45.08 -33.55
C TYR A 76 3.26 43.99 -33.56
N THR A 77 2.61 43.73 -34.71
CA THR A 77 1.60 42.67 -34.81
C THR A 77 2.20 41.28 -34.58
N GLY A 78 3.40 41.01 -35.11
CA GLY A 78 4.11 39.76 -34.89
C GLY A 78 4.48 39.56 -33.42
N ALA A 79 4.91 40.63 -32.74
CA ALA A 79 5.16 40.60 -31.30
C ALA A 79 3.88 40.32 -30.48
N MET A 80 2.74 40.90 -30.87
CA MET A 80 1.46 40.64 -30.21
C MET A 80 0.98 39.20 -30.41
N ILE A 81 1.11 38.64 -31.61
CA ILE A 81 0.78 37.23 -31.88
C ILE A 81 1.64 36.31 -31.01
N ASN A 82 2.95 36.55 -30.97
CA ASN A 82 3.87 35.76 -30.15
C ASN A 82 3.55 35.89 -28.65
N TYR A 83 3.12 37.06 -28.21
CA TYR A 83 2.71 37.30 -26.82
C TYR A 83 1.44 36.50 -26.46
N GLU A 84 0.41 36.55 -27.30
CA GLU A 84 -0.82 35.77 -27.09
C GLU A 84 -0.55 34.26 -27.16
N GLU A 85 0.30 33.81 -28.07
CA GLU A 85 0.70 32.41 -28.15
C GLU A 85 1.45 31.96 -26.89
N ALA A 86 2.39 32.77 -26.41
CA ALA A 86 3.10 32.49 -25.16
C ALA A 86 2.15 32.42 -23.96
N LYS A 87 1.15 33.31 -23.91
CA LYS A 87 0.12 33.31 -22.87
C LYS A 87 -0.78 32.08 -22.94
N SER A 88 -1.20 31.66 -24.13
CA SER A 88 -1.96 30.41 -24.31
C SER A 88 -1.16 29.21 -23.81
N ARG A 89 0.10 29.08 -24.24
CA ARG A 89 0.98 28.00 -23.80
C ARG A 89 1.20 28.01 -22.29
N TYR A 90 1.28 29.18 -21.67
CA TYR A 90 1.38 29.30 -20.21
C TYR A 90 0.14 28.75 -19.50
N ILE A 91 -1.06 29.16 -19.95
CA ILE A 91 -2.33 28.68 -19.39
C ILE A 91 -2.47 27.17 -19.56
N ASP A 92 -2.14 26.64 -20.74
CA ASP A 92 -2.19 25.20 -21.02
C ASP A 92 -1.24 24.41 -20.11
N ASN A 93 -0.03 24.95 -19.88
CA ASN A 93 0.93 24.35 -18.97
C ASN A 93 0.43 24.36 -17.52
N GLU A 94 -0.19 25.45 -17.07
CA GLU A 94 -0.77 25.57 -15.73
C GLU A 94 -1.91 24.56 -15.54
N LEU A 95 -2.84 24.49 -16.49
CA LEU A 95 -3.94 23.51 -16.48
C LEU A 95 -3.40 22.08 -16.40
N LYS A 96 -2.43 21.73 -17.25
CA LYS A 96 -1.82 20.40 -17.26
C LYS A 96 -1.15 20.06 -15.92
N TRP A 97 -0.51 21.04 -15.27
CA TRP A 97 0.08 20.86 -13.95
C TRP A 97 -0.99 20.57 -12.89
N THR A 98 -2.08 21.34 -12.90
CA THR A 98 -3.20 21.14 -11.97
C THR A 98 -3.87 19.78 -12.17
N GLU A 99 -4.15 19.39 -13.41
CA GLU A 99 -4.71 18.08 -13.75
C GLU A 99 -3.82 16.95 -13.25
N THR A 100 -2.52 17.01 -13.57
CA THR A 100 -1.54 16.02 -13.12
C THR A 100 -1.49 15.91 -11.60
N TYR A 101 -1.57 17.03 -10.88
CA TYR A 101 -1.57 17.05 -9.43
C TYR A 101 -2.82 16.36 -8.85
N ILE A 102 -4.01 16.70 -9.37
CA ILE A 102 -5.28 16.11 -8.92
C ILE A 102 -5.32 14.61 -9.22
N GLU A 103 -4.83 14.19 -10.39
CA GLU A 103 -4.74 12.78 -10.76
C GLU A 103 -3.84 12.00 -9.80
N ARG A 104 -2.63 12.50 -9.54
CA ARG A 104 -1.71 11.90 -8.55
C ARG A 104 -2.36 11.79 -7.18
N GLN A 105 -3.11 12.82 -6.76
CA GLN A 105 -3.80 12.79 -5.48
C GLN A 105 -4.95 11.76 -5.46
N LYS A 106 -5.71 11.61 -6.56
CA LYS A 106 -6.76 10.59 -6.70
C LYS A 106 -6.16 9.18 -6.65
N ILE A 107 -5.10 8.94 -7.41
CA ILE A 107 -4.37 7.66 -7.42
C ILE A 107 -3.86 7.32 -6.02
N GLY A 108 -3.20 8.27 -5.35
CA GLY A 108 -2.70 8.06 -3.99
C GLY A 108 -3.81 7.79 -2.96
N ARG A 109 -4.98 8.43 -3.11
CA ARG A 109 -6.16 8.14 -2.26
C ARG A 109 -6.74 6.77 -2.53
N ALA A 110 -6.85 6.37 -3.80
CA ALA A 110 -7.34 5.05 -4.19
C ALA A 110 -6.42 3.94 -3.65
N TYR A 111 -5.11 4.07 -3.87
CA TYR A 111 -4.11 3.13 -3.36
C TYR A 111 -4.14 3.00 -1.83
N ARG A 112 -4.23 4.13 -1.10
CA ARG A 112 -4.38 4.07 0.36
C ARG A 112 -5.68 3.37 0.78
N ARG A 113 -6.79 3.64 0.10
CA ARG A 113 -8.07 2.99 0.40
C ARG A 113 -7.98 1.48 0.20
N GLU A 114 -7.38 1.04 -0.90
CA GLU A 114 -7.16 -0.39 -1.19
C GLU A 114 -6.32 -1.06 -0.09
N LEU A 115 -5.21 -0.44 0.32
CA LEU A 115 -4.39 -0.96 1.43
C LEU A 115 -5.16 -1.02 2.76
N TYR A 116 -6.00 -0.01 3.04
CA TYR A 116 -6.86 -0.03 4.22
C TYR A 116 -7.89 -1.15 4.14
N ASP A 117 -8.58 -1.29 3.00
CA ASP A 117 -9.61 -2.30 2.80
C ASP A 117 -9.04 -3.72 2.89
N GLU A 118 -7.87 -3.98 2.31
CA GLU A 118 -7.15 -5.25 2.43
C GLU A 118 -6.78 -5.55 3.89
N LYS A 119 -6.20 -4.58 4.60
CA LYS A 119 -5.82 -4.72 6.01
C LYS A 119 -7.03 -5.00 6.90
N TYR A 120 -8.13 -4.27 6.72
CA TYR A 120 -9.34 -4.46 7.52
C TYR A 120 -10.11 -5.73 7.12
N ALA A 121 -10.08 -6.15 5.86
CA ALA A 121 -10.60 -7.45 5.45
C ALA A 121 -9.81 -8.59 6.11
N SER A 122 -8.47 -8.52 6.11
CA SER A 122 -7.61 -9.48 6.80
C SER A 122 -7.89 -9.55 8.31
N ILE A 123 -8.03 -8.39 8.98
CA ILE A 123 -8.39 -8.33 10.40
C ILE A 123 -9.79 -8.91 10.64
N ARG A 124 -10.77 -8.57 9.82
CA ARG A 124 -12.14 -9.11 9.94
C ARG A 124 -12.18 -10.62 9.75
N HIS A 125 -11.53 -11.15 8.72
CA HIS A 125 -11.41 -12.59 8.52
C HIS A 125 -10.71 -13.29 9.69
N HIS A 126 -9.68 -12.67 10.28
CA HIS A 126 -9.01 -13.21 11.47
C HIS A 126 -9.91 -13.21 12.71
N LEU A 127 -10.74 -12.17 12.89
CA LEU A 127 -11.69 -12.09 13.99
C LEU A 127 -12.86 -13.07 13.80
N GLU A 128 -13.41 -13.15 12.59
CA GLU A 128 -14.50 -14.07 12.24
C GLU A 128 -14.06 -15.53 12.34
N ASN A 129 -12.85 -15.88 11.90
CA ASN A 129 -12.29 -17.23 12.08
C ASN A 129 -12.04 -17.57 13.57
N LYS A 130 -11.78 -16.56 14.41
CA LYS A 130 -11.66 -16.77 15.86
C LYS A 130 -13.02 -16.98 16.55
N GLU A 131 -14.06 -16.33 16.06
CA GLU A 131 -15.43 -16.49 16.60
C GLU A 131 -16.09 -17.77 16.09
N SER A 132 -15.92 -18.11 14.81
CA SER A 132 -16.47 -19.32 14.18
C SER A 132 -15.65 -20.60 14.44
N GLY A 133 -14.37 -20.46 14.77
CA GLY A 133 -13.48 -21.56 15.16
C GLY A 133 -13.38 -21.79 16.67
N ALA A 134 -14.13 -21.06 17.49
CA ALA A 134 -14.16 -21.30 18.92
C ALA A 134 -14.86 -22.65 19.21
N PRO A 135 -14.27 -23.53 20.05
CA PRO A 135 -14.97 -24.72 20.51
C PRO A 135 -16.30 -24.35 21.18
N PRO A 136 -17.35 -25.18 21.05
CA PRO A 136 -18.58 -24.95 21.78
C PRO A 136 -18.29 -24.90 23.29
N ARG A 137 -19.01 -24.06 24.04
CA ARG A 137 -18.91 -24.05 25.50
C ARG A 137 -19.41 -25.38 26.08
N LEU A 138 -18.88 -25.77 27.24
CA LEU A 138 -19.36 -26.97 27.95
C LEU A 138 -20.83 -26.80 28.33
N GLY A 139 -21.65 -27.81 28.05
CA GLY A 139 -23.06 -27.81 28.41
C GLY A 139 -23.29 -28.01 29.93
N PRO A 140 -24.49 -27.72 30.46
CA PRO A 140 -24.80 -27.90 31.89
C PRO A 140 -24.65 -29.33 32.42
N GLY A 141 -24.67 -30.34 31.54
CA GLY A 141 -24.39 -31.74 31.90
C GLY A 141 -22.91 -32.12 31.80
N GLN A 142 -22.02 -31.21 31.41
CA GLN A 142 -20.57 -31.48 31.28
C GLN A 142 -19.74 -30.70 32.30
N LEU A 143 -20.25 -29.54 32.72
CA LEU A 143 -19.69 -28.72 33.79
C LEU A 143 -20.84 -28.13 34.61
N ASP A 144 -20.84 -28.40 35.91
CA ASP A 144 -21.71 -27.70 36.86
C ASP A 144 -21.06 -26.34 37.23
N PRO A 145 -21.67 -25.21 36.86
CA PRO A 145 -21.09 -23.88 37.09
C PRO A 145 -20.97 -23.49 38.56
N SER A 146 -21.78 -24.11 39.42
CA SER A 146 -21.90 -23.75 40.83
C SER A 146 -20.93 -24.52 41.73
N SER A 147 -20.67 -25.79 41.39
CA SER A 147 -19.74 -26.67 42.12
C SER A 147 -18.38 -26.80 41.45
N GLY A 148 -18.28 -26.53 40.14
CA GLY A 148 -17.08 -26.79 39.34
C GLY A 148 -16.90 -28.26 38.96
N ASN A 149 -17.90 -29.12 39.21
CA ASN A 149 -17.84 -30.54 38.88
C ASN A 149 -17.84 -30.77 37.36
N LEU A 150 -16.96 -31.66 36.91
CA LEU A 150 -16.79 -32.02 35.50
C LEU A 150 -17.28 -33.45 35.25
N GLU A 151 -18.09 -33.64 34.20
CA GLU A 151 -18.42 -34.98 33.70
C GLU A 151 -17.44 -35.37 32.58
N TRP A 152 -16.58 -36.35 32.88
CA TRP A 152 -15.52 -36.78 31.97
C TRP A 152 -16.03 -37.79 30.93
N PRO A 153 -15.69 -37.62 29.65
CA PRO A 153 -15.89 -38.66 28.63
C PRO A 153 -15.18 -39.98 28.98
N ASP A 154 -15.74 -41.12 28.55
CA ASP A 154 -15.21 -42.45 28.86
C ASP A 154 -13.71 -42.63 28.52
N ALA A 155 -13.26 -42.06 27.39
CA ALA A 155 -11.85 -42.12 27.00
C ALA A 155 -10.90 -41.38 27.96
N LEU A 156 -11.40 -40.44 28.76
CA LEU A 156 -10.62 -39.71 29.77
C LEU A 156 -10.73 -40.33 31.16
N MET A 157 -11.55 -41.38 31.32
CA MET A 157 -11.76 -42.05 32.62
C MET A 157 -10.70 -43.09 32.95
N ALA A 158 -9.76 -43.38 32.04
CA ALA A 158 -8.64 -44.27 32.31
C ALA A 158 -7.83 -43.82 33.54
N ASP A 159 -7.30 -44.79 34.29
CA ASP A 159 -6.54 -44.55 35.52
C ASP A 159 -5.27 -43.73 35.27
N GLU A 160 -4.68 -43.87 34.08
CA GLU A 160 -3.51 -43.13 33.61
C GLU A 160 -3.73 -41.62 33.61
N TYR A 161 -4.99 -41.19 33.43
CA TYR A 161 -5.38 -39.78 33.39
C TYR A 161 -5.88 -39.23 34.73
N LEU A 162 -5.96 -40.06 35.78
CA LEU A 162 -6.53 -39.68 37.07
C LEU A 162 -5.85 -38.44 37.67
N THR A 163 -4.53 -38.35 37.58
CA THR A 163 -3.77 -37.20 38.09
C THR A 163 -4.12 -35.93 37.33
N MET A 164 -4.15 -35.98 36.00
CA MET A 164 -4.46 -34.82 35.14
C MET A 164 -5.90 -34.35 35.34
N ARG A 165 -6.84 -35.30 35.53
CA ARG A 165 -8.24 -34.99 35.86
C ARG A 165 -8.36 -34.25 37.19
N ARG A 166 -7.71 -34.75 38.24
CA ARG A 166 -7.75 -34.12 39.58
C ARG A 166 -7.19 -32.71 39.59
N GLU A 167 -6.08 -32.48 38.89
CA GLU A 167 -5.49 -31.14 38.77
C GLU A 167 -6.47 -30.15 38.12
N LEU A 168 -7.17 -30.58 37.07
CA LEU A 168 -8.19 -29.74 36.40
C LEU A 168 -9.43 -29.54 37.27
N GLU A 169 -9.93 -30.58 37.92
CA GLU A 169 -11.06 -30.49 38.86
C GLU A 169 -10.77 -29.50 40.00
N GLU A 170 -9.58 -29.53 40.58
CA GLU A 170 -9.16 -28.60 41.63
C GLU A 170 -9.15 -27.16 41.11
N LEU A 171 -8.60 -26.91 39.92
CA LEU A 171 -8.59 -25.57 39.31
C LEU A 171 -10.01 -25.05 39.04
N PHE A 172 -10.93 -25.92 38.60
CA PHE A 172 -12.33 -25.55 38.38
C PHE A 172 -13.10 -25.30 39.69
N ALA A 173 -12.84 -26.08 40.74
CA ALA A 173 -13.41 -25.86 42.07
C ALA A 173 -12.89 -24.53 42.70
N LEU A 174 -11.60 -24.23 42.53
CA LEU A 174 -11.01 -22.95 42.95
C LEU A 174 -11.60 -21.77 42.18
N ARG A 175 -11.84 -21.94 40.87
CA ARG A 175 -12.52 -20.94 40.04
C ARG A 175 -13.97 -20.73 40.45
N ALA A 176 -14.71 -21.78 40.83
CA ALA A 176 -16.09 -21.66 41.29
C ALA A 176 -16.18 -20.93 42.64
N SER A 177 -15.24 -21.20 43.56
CA SER A 177 -15.21 -20.58 44.89
C SER A 177 -14.67 -19.14 44.89
N THR A 178 -13.82 -18.78 43.93
CA THR A 178 -13.23 -17.45 43.81
C THR A 178 -13.95 -16.66 42.72
N SER A 179 -14.74 -15.64 43.09
CA SER A 179 -15.48 -14.76 42.16
C SER A 179 -14.61 -13.98 41.14
N GLY A 180 -13.29 -14.17 41.15
CA GLY A 180 -12.32 -13.64 40.19
C GLY A 180 -11.99 -14.64 39.08
N SER A 181 -12.84 -14.66 38.05
CA SER A 181 -12.86 -15.63 36.94
C SER A 181 -11.61 -15.77 36.07
N HIS A 182 -10.63 -14.88 36.20
CA HIS A 182 -9.47 -14.81 35.30
C HIS A 182 -8.16 -15.30 35.93
N ARG A 183 -8.12 -15.53 37.25
CA ARG A 183 -6.86 -15.88 37.93
C ARG A 183 -6.32 -17.22 37.46
N TYR A 184 -7.20 -18.19 37.29
CA TYR A 184 -6.85 -19.59 36.97
C TYR A 184 -6.96 -19.93 35.48
N SER A 185 -7.34 -18.96 34.64
CA SER A 185 -7.60 -19.22 33.21
C SER A 185 -6.35 -19.69 32.45
N ARG A 186 -5.17 -19.22 32.86
CA ARG A 186 -3.89 -19.64 32.28
C ARG A 186 -3.57 -21.08 32.66
N ASP A 187 -3.64 -21.38 33.95
CA ASP A 187 -3.30 -22.69 34.50
C ASP A 187 -4.26 -23.77 33.96
N ILE A 188 -5.56 -23.47 33.89
CA ILE A 188 -6.57 -24.37 33.27
C ILE A 188 -6.22 -24.65 31.81
N LYS A 189 -5.85 -23.61 31.06
CA LYS A 189 -5.48 -23.77 29.64
C LYS A 189 -4.22 -24.63 29.49
N GLU A 190 -3.19 -24.35 30.27
CA GLU A 190 -1.92 -25.08 30.23
C GLU A 190 -2.14 -26.57 30.55
N LYS A 191 -2.88 -26.87 31.63
CA LYS A 191 -3.20 -28.25 32.02
C LYS A 191 -4.09 -28.98 31.02
N ALA A 192 -5.07 -28.30 30.43
CA ALA A 192 -5.88 -28.90 29.37
C ALA A 192 -5.07 -29.18 28.09
N ASP A 193 -4.11 -28.32 27.74
CA ASP A 193 -3.22 -28.53 26.60
C ASP A 193 -2.20 -29.66 26.85
N GLU A 194 -1.65 -29.75 28.07
CA GLU A 194 -0.82 -30.90 28.51
C GLU A 194 -1.60 -32.20 28.39
N PHE A 195 -2.82 -32.25 28.91
CA PHE A 195 -3.67 -33.44 28.87
C PHE A 195 -4.02 -33.85 27.43
N LYS A 196 -4.31 -32.87 26.57
CA LYS A 196 -4.55 -33.13 25.15
C LYS A 196 -3.31 -33.69 24.44
N ALA A 197 -2.11 -33.24 24.82
CA ALA A 197 -0.87 -33.78 24.26
C ALA A 197 -0.65 -35.24 24.66
N THR A 198 -0.92 -35.60 25.91
CA THR A 198 -0.90 -37.00 26.38
C THR A 198 -1.93 -37.85 25.63
N LEU A 199 -3.18 -37.39 25.56
CA LEU A 199 -4.25 -38.07 24.81
C LEU A 199 -3.89 -38.28 23.33
N GLN A 200 -3.14 -37.36 22.72
CA GLN A 200 -2.68 -37.48 21.34
C GLN A 200 -1.58 -38.54 21.17
N ALA A 201 -0.76 -38.78 22.19
CA ALA A 201 0.21 -39.87 22.17
C ALA A 201 -0.49 -41.23 22.17
N ASP A 202 -1.61 -41.34 22.90
CA ASP A 202 -2.37 -42.58 23.08
C ASP A 202 -3.43 -42.80 21.97
N ILE A 203 -3.39 -42.01 20.89
CA ILE A 203 -4.39 -42.03 19.81
C ILE A 203 -4.52 -43.40 19.13
N GLN A 204 -3.48 -44.23 19.16
CA GLN A 204 -3.51 -45.57 18.56
C GLN A 204 -4.32 -46.57 19.39
N ASP A 205 -4.46 -46.33 20.69
CA ASP A 205 -5.11 -47.24 21.64
C ASP A 205 -6.58 -46.85 21.90
N ILE A 206 -7.02 -45.70 21.39
CA ILE A 206 -8.36 -45.15 21.61
C ILE A 206 -9.18 -45.20 20.31
N PRO A 207 -10.43 -45.70 20.33
CA PRO A 207 -11.32 -45.63 19.18
C PRO A 207 -11.51 -44.18 18.70
N ALA A 208 -11.39 -43.95 17.38
CA ALA A 208 -11.37 -42.60 16.80
C ALA A 208 -12.54 -41.70 17.22
N TYR A 209 -13.75 -42.27 17.38
CA TYR A 209 -14.92 -41.49 17.83
C TYR A 209 -14.78 -41.01 19.28
N GLN A 210 -14.20 -41.82 20.16
CA GLN A 210 -13.96 -41.46 21.57
C GLN A 210 -12.82 -40.45 21.68
N TYR A 211 -11.77 -40.61 20.87
CA TYR A 211 -10.67 -39.65 20.80
C TYR A 211 -11.17 -38.25 20.40
N ILE A 212 -12.01 -38.15 19.37
CA ILE A 212 -12.57 -36.87 18.92
C ILE A 212 -13.43 -36.24 20.03
N ALA A 213 -14.27 -37.03 20.70
CA ALA A 213 -15.11 -36.55 21.80
C ALA A 213 -14.26 -36.02 22.97
N ALA A 214 -13.24 -36.77 23.39
CA ALA A 214 -12.32 -36.40 24.46
C ALA A 214 -11.49 -35.15 24.10
N LYS A 215 -10.96 -35.08 22.88
CA LYS A 215 -10.22 -33.92 22.39
C LYS A 215 -11.09 -32.66 22.38
N ASN A 216 -12.29 -32.75 21.81
CA ASN A 216 -13.22 -31.62 21.75
C ASN A 216 -13.63 -31.16 23.16
N PHE A 217 -13.82 -32.10 24.10
CA PHE A 217 -14.08 -31.79 25.49
C PHE A 217 -12.92 -31.00 26.12
N LEU A 218 -11.67 -31.43 25.96
CA LEU A 218 -10.50 -30.71 26.49
C LEU A 218 -10.32 -29.33 25.85
N GLU A 219 -10.60 -29.18 24.56
CA GLU A 219 -10.58 -27.87 23.88
C GLU A 219 -11.67 -26.93 24.41
N SER A 220 -12.87 -27.47 24.68
CA SER A 220 -13.98 -26.73 25.29
C SER A 220 -13.67 -26.36 26.74
N LEU A 221 -13.01 -27.24 27.49
CA LEU A 221 -12.56 -27.02 28.87
C LEU A 221 -11.54 -25.87 28.95
N ALA A 222 -10.55 -25.86 28.06
CA ALA A 222 -9.56 -24.78 27.95
C ALA A 222 -10.19 -23.44 27.55
N TYR A 223 -11.26 -23.48 26.74
CA TYR A 223 -12.02 -22.30 26.35
C TYR A 223 -12.88 -21.77 27.50
N GLU A 224 -13.55 -22.65 28.23
CA GLU A 224 -14.45 -22.33 29.35
C GLU A 224 -13.72 -21.63 30.51
N GLY A 225 -12.46 -21.99 30.76
CA GLY A 225 -11.61 -21.33 31.75
C GLY A 225 -11.41 -19.82 31.53
N ARG A 226 -11.75 -19.28 30.35
CA ARG A 226 -11.65 -17.83 30.03
C ARG A 226 -12.88 -17.03 30.46
N PHE A 227 -13.99 -17.70 30.75
CA PHE A 227 -15.25 -17.05 31.11
C PHE A 227 -15.44 -17.05 32.63
N PRO A 228 -16.31 -16.18 33.18
CA PRO A 228 -16.81 -16.38 34.54
C PRO A 228 -17.70 -17.63 34.65
N PRO A 229 -17.85 -18.19 35.86
CA PRO A 229 -18.86 -19.23 36.11
C PRO A 229 -20.21 -18.72 35.61
N SER A 230 -20.88 -19.48 34.75
CA SER A 230 -22.20 -19.12 34.23
C SER A 230 -23.23 -19.29 35.34
N SER A 231 -23.78 -18.18 35.83
CA SER A 231 -24.89 -18.14 36.78
C SER A 231 -26.17 -18.74 36.22
#